data_AF-A0A6A5VZ77-F1
#
_entry.id   AF-A0A6A5VZ77-F1
#
_cell.length_a   1.000
_cell.length_b   1.000
_cell.length_c   1.000
_cell.angle_alpha   90.00
_cell.angle_beta   90.00
_cell.angle_gamma   90.00
#
_symmetry.space_group_name_H-M   'P 1'
#
loop_
_entity.id
_entity.type
_entity.pdbx_description
1 polymer ?
#
loop_
_entity_poly.entity_id
_entity_poly.type
_entity_poly.pdbx_seq_one_letter_code
_entity_poly.pdbx_strand_id
1 'polypeptide(L)'
;MARIVTCILRIASISLPTNLRLAIAASIFVAAGVLLIFIINLLFAQRIVRSLHPDLGWHTVSRIVLRTIYVLIGLTLAIVITATVQNFYTLRPRTKTIDRGLQLYGTTFLAIVATLPIPAVLVAIAIPHQVPHDRFGAGRFRTKVAVLLTGSTLLALGAWYRCGTAWQHPVPRNRPMPEYFHKAAFYVFNFVVEILTVYLYAIMRVDLRYHVPDGAKGKGSYSVQKAAENRENESGEDN
;
A
#
# COMPACT_ATOMS: atom_id res chain seq x y z
N MET A 1 4.67 11.86 -9.02
CA MET A 1 5.99 11.52 -9.61
C MET A 1 6.12 10.07 -10.03
N ALA A 2 5.97 9.07 -9.14
CA ALA A 2 6.14 7.64 -9.50
C ALA A 2 5.35 7.21 -10.74
N ARG A 3 4.04 7.53 -10.81
CA ARG A 3 3.18 7.14 -11.95
C ARG A 3 3.50 7.85 -13.26
N ILE A 4 4.00 9.09 -13.21
CA ILE A 4 4.43 9.83 -14.40
C ILE A 4 5.61 9.09 -15.03
N VAL A 5 6.61 8.73 -14.21
CA VAL A 5 7.77 7.94 -14.65
C VAL A 5 7.33 6.59 -15.19
N THR A 6 6.41 5.89 -14.52
CA THR A 6 5.84 4.62 -15.00
C THR A 6 5.21 4.77 -16.39
N CYS A 7 4.39 5.81 -16.61
CA CYS A 7 3.75 6.04 -17.90
C CYS A 7 4.77 6.36 -19.00
N ILE A 8 5.77 7.21 -18.72
CA ILE A 8 6.85 7.53 -19.66
C ILE A 8 7.61 6.25 -20.05
N LEU A 9 8.01 5.43 -19.07
CA LEU A 9 8.73 4.18 -19.32
C LEU A 9 7.87 3.17 -20.11
N ARG A 10 6.55 3.13 -19.86
CA ARG A 10 5.64 2.26 -20.62
C ARG A 10 5.48 2.70 -22.06
N ILE A 11 5.34 4.00 -22.33
CA ILE A 11 5.29 4.54 -23.69
C ILE A 11 6.62 4.24 -24.41
N ALA A 12 7.74 4.56 -23.77
CA ALA A 12 9.07 4.32 -24.33
C ALA A 12 9.34 2.82 -24.61
N SER A 13 8.90 1.93 -23.71
CA SER A 13 9.02 0.47 -23.90
C SER A 13 8.18 -0.06 -25.07
N ILE A 14 7.09 0.61 -25.44
CA ILE A 14 6.27 0.23 -26.59
C ILE A 14 6.87 0.80 -27.88
N SER A 15 7.38 2.02 -27.84
CA SER A 15 8.03 2.66 -28.99
C SER A 15 9.35 1.99 -29.37
N LEU A 16 10.08 1.41 -28.41
CA LEU A 16 11.34 0.70 -28.63
C LEU A 16 11.30 -0.74 -28.07
N PRO A 17 10.58 -1.67 -28.71
CA PRO A 17 10.35 -3.02 -28.19
C PRO A 17 11.62 -3.89 -28.14
N THR A 18 12.67 -3.53 -28.88
CA THR A 18 13.98 -4.20 -28.86
C THR A 18 14.82 -3.88 -27.62
N ASN A 19 14.51 -2.79 -26.91
CA ASN A 19 15.29 -2.40 -25.74
C ASN A 19 14.80 -3.07 -24.46
N LEU A 20 15.43 -4.19 -24.11
CA LEU A 20 15.09 -4.99 -22.92
C LEU A 20 15.15 -4.19 -21.61
N ARG A 21 16.12 -3.28 -21.48
CA ARG A 21 16.30 -2.44 -20.27
C ARG A 21 15.07 -1.56 -19.99
N LEU A 22 14.48 -1.00 -21.04
CA LEU A 22 13.28 -0.16 -20.94
C LEU A 22 12.07 -1.00 -20.49
N ALA A 23 11.91 -2.21 -21.04
CA ALA A 23 10.83 -3.11 -20.67
C ALA A 23 10.93 -3.58 -19.20
N ILE A 24 12.14 -3.89 -18.74
CA ILE A 24 12.42 -4.24 -17.34
C ILE A 24 12.08 -3.06 -16.43
N ALA A 25 12.61 -1.87 -16.72
CA ALA A 25 12.38 -0.68 -15.92
C ALA A 25 10.88 -0.36 -15.82
N ALA A 26 10.16 -0.38 -16.95
CA ALA A 26 8.72 -0.15 -16.97
C ALA A 26 7.96 -1.15 -16.07
N SER A 27 8.33 -2.43 -16.10
CA SER A 27 7.68 -3.48 -15.30
C SER A 27 7.92 -3.26 -13.79
N ILE A 28 9.13 -2.90 -13.40
CA ILE A 28 9.49 -2.61 -11.99
C ILE A 28 8.69 -1.39 -11.49
N PHE A 29 8.65 -0.30 -12.26
CA PHE A 29 7.93 0.91 -11.85
C PHE A 29 6.40 0.73 -11.80
N VAL A 30 5.82 -0.16 -12.61
CA VAL A 30 4.39 -0.53 -12.52
C VAL A 30 4.09 -1.20 -11.18
N ALA A 31 4.92 -2.16 -10.77
CA ALA A 31 4.76 -2.88 -9.51
C ALA A 31 5.08 -2.00 -8.29
N ALA A 32 6.15 -1.21 -8.36
CA ALA A 32 6.63 -0.38 -7.25
C ALA A 32 5.69 0.81 -6.94
N GLY A 33 5.04 1.39 -7.95
CA GLY A 33 4.20 2.57 -7.76
C GLY A 33 3.07 2.37 -6.73
N VAL A 34 2.46 1.19 -6.70
CA VAL A 34 1.33 0.89 -5.81
C VAL A 34 1.77 0.63 -4.37
N LEU A 35 3.03 0.19 -4.16
CA LEU A 35 3.55 -0.22 -2.85
C LEU A 35 3.57 0.93 -1.85
N LEU A 36 3.82 2.15 -2.34
CA LEU A 36 3.82 3.34 -1.50
C LEU A 36 2.45 3.53 -0.83
N ILE A 37 1.37 3.26 -1.56
CA ILE A 37 0.01 3.39 -1.02
C ILE A 37 -0.31 2.26 -0.04
N PHE A 38 0.23 1.05 -0.25
CA PHE A 38 0.09 -0.04 0.74
C PHE A 38 0.70 0.36 2.08
N ILE A 39 1.89 0.96 2.05
CA ILE A 39 2.57 1.47 3.25
C ILE A 39 1.74 2.58 3.91
N ILE A 40 1.22 3.52 3.13
CA ILE A 40 0.34 4.59 3.65
C ILE A 40 -0.91 4.00 4.33
N ASN A 41 -1.57 3.01 3.73
CA ASN A 41 -2.76 2.39 4.32
C ASN A 41 -2.44 1.65 5.63
N LEU A 42 -1.28 0.97 5.70
CA LEU A 42 -0.82 0.36 6.94
C LEU A 42 -0.57 1.40 8.04
N LEU A 43 0.03 2.54 7.70
CA LEU A 43 0.24 3.64 8.65
C LEU A 43 -1.10 4.20 9.15
N PHE A 44 -2.07 4.38 8.25
CA PHE A 44 -3.42 4.83 8.62
C PHE A 44 -4.17 3.80 9.46
N ALA A 45 -4.05 2.51 9.16
CA ALA A 45 -4.60 1.43 9.98
C ALA A 45 -3.99 1.46 11.39
N GLN A 46 -2.68 1.57 11.48
CA GLN A 46 -1.97 1.69 12.76
C GLN A 46 -2.45 2.91 13.57
N ARG A 47 -2.65 4.07 12.93
CA ARG A 47 -3.16 5.28 13.60
C ARG A 47 -4.57 5.07 14.14
N ILE A 48 -5.44 4.42 13.37
CA ILE A 48 -6.80 4.07 13.80
C ILE A 48 -6.78 3.09 14.99
N VAL A 49 -5.97 2.04 14.91
CA VAL A 49 -5.82 1.05 16.00
C VAL A 49 -5.30 1.73 17.27
N ARG A 50 -4.31 2.62 17.18
CA ARG A 50 -3.79 3.40 18.32
C ARG A 50 -4.81 4.34 18.95
N SER A 51 -5.68 4.91 18.12
CA SER A 51 -6.76 5.81 18.58
C SER A 51 -7.87 5.06 19.30
N LEU A 52 -8.19 3.84 18.85
CA LEU A 52 -9.25 3.01 19.45
C LEU A 52 -8.77 2.23 20.68
N HIS A 53 -7.56 1.69 20.62
CA HIS A 53 -6.96 0.88 21.67
C HIS A 53 -5.57 1.41 22.03
N PRO A 54 -5.47 2.44 22.89
CA PRO A 54 -4.19 3.01 23.29
C PRO A 54 -3.26 1.97 23.94
N ASP A 55 -3.82 1.03 24.71
CA ASP A 55 -3.01 0.00 25.37
C ASP A 55 -2.35 -0.98 24.41
N LEU A 56 -3.09 -1.45 23.41
CA LEU A 56 -2.65 -2.40 22.39
C LEU A 56 -1.79 -1.72 21.31
N GLY A 57 -2.18 -0.53 20.87
CA GLY A 57 -1.51 0.21 19.80
C GLY A 57 -0.15 0.79 20.18
N TRP A 58 0.08 0.99 21.49
CA TRP A 58 1.36 1.45 22.05
C TRP A 58 2.18 0.32 22.68
N HIS A 59 1.66 -0.91 22.73
CA HIS A 59 2.42 -2.06 23.23
C HIS A 59 3.66 -2.35 22.36
N THR A 60 4.74 -2.80 22.97
CA THR A 60 6.01 -3.10 22.27
C THR A 60 5.83 -4.13 21.15
N VAL A 61 4.91 -5.09 21.33
CA VAL A 61 4.60 -6.13 20.33
C VAL A 61 4.03 -5.53 19.05
N SER A 62 3.05 -4.62 19.11
CA SER A 62 2.45 -4.03 17.91
C SER A 62 3.46 -3.19 17.13
N ARG A 63 4.36 -2.50 17.82
CA ARG A 63 5.50 -1.80 17.20
C ARG A 63 6.47 -2.75 16.50
N ILE A 64 6.83 -3.87 17.12
CA ILE A 64 7.73 -4.88 16.53
C ILE A 64 7.07 -5.50 15.29
N VAL A 65 5.83 -5.97 15.40
CA VAL A 65 5.10 -6.59 14.28
C VAL A 65 5.05 -5.66 13.07
N LEU A 66 4.67 -4.39 13.25
CA LEU A 66 4.60 -3.43 12.15
C LEU A 66 5.97 -3.12 11.55
N ARG A 67 7.02 -2.98 12.39
CA ARG A 67 8.39 -2.79 11.90
C ARG A 67 8.85 -3.99 11.08
N THR A 68 8.57 -5.20 11.54
CA THR A 68 8.87 -6.44 10.83
C THR A 68 8.15 -6.49 9.49
N ILE A 69 6.86 -6.14 9.44
CA ILE A 69 6.09 -6.07 8.19
C ILE A 69 6.74 -5.07 7.21
N TYR A 70 7.14 -3.87 7.65
CA TYR A 70 7.81 -2.91 6.77
C TYR A 70 9.15 -3.41 6.24
N VAL A 71 9.95 -4.07 7.09
CA VAL A 71 11.22 -4.68 6.65
C VAL A 71 10.95 -5.79 5.64
N LEU A 72 9.95 -6.66 5.88
CA LEU A 72 9.56 -7.72 4.96
C LEU A 72 9.05 -7.18 3.61
N ILE A 73 8.31 -6.07 3.61
CA ILE A 73 7.90 -5.41 2.35
C ILE A 73 9.13 -4.96 1.55
N GLY A 74 10.11 -4.33 2.21
CA GLY A 74 11.35 -3.91 1.56
C GLY A 74 12.17 -5.08 1.01
N LEU A 75 12.33 -6.14 1.81
CA LEU A 75 13.03 -7.36 1.38
C LEU A 75 12.31 -8.06 0.22
N THR A 76 10.98 -8.17 0.29
CA THR A 76 10.16 -8.75 -0.79
C THR A 76 10.29 -7.95 -2.08
N LEU A 77 10.30 -6.62 -1.99
CA LEU A 77 10.53 -5.75 -3.13
C LEU A 77 11.91 -6.01 -3.77
N ALA A 78 12.97 -6.11 -2.96
CA ALA A 78 14.30 -6.42 -3.46
C ALA A 78 14.35 -7.78 -4.17
N ILE A 79 13.76 -8.82 -3.57
CA ILE A 79 13.67 -10.18 -4.13
C ILE A 79 12.92 -10.17 -5.46
N VAL A 80 11.77 -9.50 -5.54
CA VAL A 80 10.98 -9.46 -6.78
C VAL A 80 11.71 -8.70 -7.89
N ILE A 81 12.41 -7.61 -7.56
CA ILE A 81 13.21 -6.86 -8.54
C ILE A 81 14.35 -7.72 -9.07
N THR A 82 15.13 -8.37 -8.20
CA THR A 82 16.26 -9.21 -8.63
C THR A 82 15.77 -10.41 -9.45
N ALA A 83 14.72 -11.09 -9.01
CA ALA A 83 14.10 -12.20 -9.76
C ALA A 83 13.55 -11.73 -11.11
N THR A 84 12.98 -10.52 -11.20
CA THR A 84 12.50 -9.96 -12.47
C THR A 84 13.67 -9.73 -13.42
N VAL A 85 14.71 -9.01 -12.97
CA VAL A 85 15.90 -8.72 -13.78
C VAL A 85 16.56 -10.01 -14.24
N GLN A 86 16.78 -10.96 -13.33
CA GLN A 86 17.45 -12.23 -13.63
C GLN A 86 16.66 -13.07 -14.65
N ASN A 87 15.33 -13.14 -14.50
CA ASN A 87 14.46 -13.87 -15.42
C ASN A 87 14.50 -13.32 -16.85
N PHE A 88 14.74 -12.02 -17.03
CA PHE A 88 14.88 -11.39 -18.36
C PHE A 88 16.24 -11.67 -19.03
N TYR A 89 17.32 -11.79 -18.25
CA TYR A 89 18.68 -11.99 -18.81
C TYR A 89 19.13 -13.46 -18.88
N THR A 90 18.46 -14.36 -18.15
CA THR A 90 18.85 -15.78 -18.09
C THR A 90 18.01 -16.67 -18.99
N LEU A 91 18.65 -17.59 -19.73
CA LEU A 91 17.98 -18.63 -20.52
C LEU A 91 17.90 -20.00 -19.81
N ARG A 92 18.64 -20.20 -18.71
CA ARG A 92 18.70 -21.48 -17.98
C ARG A 92 17.35 -21.82 -17.32
N PRO A 93 16.75 -23.00 -17.61
CA PRO A 93 15.42 -23.37 -17.11
C PRO A 93 15.33 -23.42 -15.58
N ARG A 94 16.34 -23.98 -14.90
CA ARG A 94 16.35 -24.11 -13.43
C ARG A 94 16.24 -22.75 -12.73
N THR A 95 16.98 -21.75 -13.22
CA THR A 95 16.98 -20.39 -12.68
C THR A 95 15.63 -19.72 -12.88
N LYS A 96 14.99 -19.89 -14.06
CA LYS A 96 13.65 -19.35 -14.32
C LYS A 96 12.59 -19.92 -13.38
N THR A 97 12.66 -21.21 -13.04
CA THR A 97 11.73 -21.82 -12.09
C THR A 97 11.87 -21.23 -10.69
N ILE A 98 13.10 -20.97 -10.25
CA ILE A 98 13.37 -20.33 -8.96
C ILE A 98 12.84 -18.89 -8.97
N ASP A 99 13.20 -18.10 -10.00
CA ASP A 99 12.76 -16.71 -10.15
C ASP A 99 11.22 -16.61 -10.19
N ARG A 100 10.58 -17.56 -10.87
CA ARG A 100 9.14 -17.69 -10.90
C ARG A 100 8.56 -17.92 -9.50
N GLY A 101 9.14 -18.83 -8.72
CA GLY A 101 8.73 -19.07 -7.33
C GLY A 101 8.87 -17.82 -6.46
N LEU A 102 9.97 -17.07 -6.61
CA LEU A 102 10.20 -15.81 -5.90
C LEU A 102 9.16 -14.73 -6.27
N GLN A 103 8.81 -14.62 -7.55
CA GLN A 103 7.77 -13.70 -8.00
C GLN A 103 6.40 -14.07 -7.46
N LEU A 104 6.03 -15.36 -7.48
CA LEU A 104 4.77 -15.87 -6.92
C LEU A 104 4.66 -15.58 -5.42
N TYR A 105 5.73 -15.86 -4.67
CA TYR A 105 5.82 -15.49 -3.26
C TYR A 105 5.59 -13.98 -3.08
N GLY A 106 6.33 -13.15 -3.83
CA GLY A 106 6.26 -11.71 -3.68
C GLY A 106 4.90 -11.13 -4.00
N THR A 107 4.24 -11.57 -5.09
CA THR A 107 2.88 -11.10 -5.42
C THR A 107 1.85 -11.55 -4.39
N THR A 108 2.00 -12.75 -3.84
CA THR A 108 1.09 -13.29 -2.81
C THR A 108 1.25 -12.54 -1.49
N PHE A 109 2.50 -12.35 -1.05
CA PHE A 109 2.80 -11.61 0.17
C PHE A 109 2.29 -10.17 0.09
N LEU A 110 2.52 -9.48 -1.03
CA LEU A 110 2.05 -8.11 -1.23
C LEU A 110 0.51 -8.02 -1.31
N ALA A 111 -0.17 -9.04 -1.81
CA ALA A 111 -1.64 -9.09 -1.79
C ALA A 111 -2.19 -9.26 -0.37
N ILE A 112 -1.54 -10.09 0.46
CA ILE A 112 -1.86 -10.22 1.89
C ILE A 112 -1.65 -8.88 2.60
N VAL A 113 -0.50 -8.23 2.36
CA VAL A 113 -0.17 -6.92 2.93
C VAL A 113 -1.19 -5.85 2.53
N ALA A 114 -1.61 -5.81 1.26
CA ALA A 114 -2.63 -4.87 0.78
C ALA A 114 -3.99 -5.07 1.46
N THR A 115 -4.29 -6.31 1.86
CA THR A 115 -5.55 -6.68 2.53
C THR A 115 -5.49 -6.40 4.03
N LEU A 116 -4.29 -6.46 4.65
CA LEU A 116 -4.07 -6.35 6.11
C LEU A 116 -4.74 -5.16 6.82
N PRO A 117 -4.83 -3.93 6.24
CA PRO A 117 -5.55 -2.83 6.88
C PRO A 117 -7.02 -3.14 7.18
N ILE A 118 -7.67 -3.96 6.36
CA ILE A 118 -9.10 -4.29 6.48
C ILE A 118 -9.38 -5.08 7.76
N PRO A 119 -8.84 -6.31 7.97
CA PRO A 119 -9.08 -7.07 9.19
C PRO A 119 -8.54 -6.34 10.41
N ALA A 120 -7.40 -5.63 10.31
CA ALA A 120 -6.85 -4.89 11.45
C ALA A 120 -7.85 -3.83 11.99
N VAL A 121 -8.51 -3.09 11.11
CA VAL A 121 -9.48 -2.06 11.48
C VAL A 121 -10.82 -2.68 11.90
N LEU A 122 -11.27 -3.75 11.24
CA LEU A 122 -12.50 -4.45 11.61
C LEU A 122 -12.39 -5.08 13.00
N VAL A 123 -11.29 -5.77 13.29
CA VAL A 123 -11.01 -6.33 14.62
C VAL A 123 -10.92 -5.22 15.66
N ALA A 124 -10.25 -4.11 15.34
CA ALA A 124 -10.18 -2.97 16.27
C ALA A 124 -11.59 -2.46 16.65
N ILE A 125 -12.49 -2.31 15.68
CA ILE A 125 -13.87 -1.84 15.92
C ILE A 125 -14.72 -2.87 16.65
N ALA A 126 -14.52 -4.16 16.37
CA ALA A 126 -15.30 -5.24 16.99
C ALA A 126 -14.96 -5.46 18.47
N ILE A 127 -13.73 -5.17 18.89
CA ILE A 127 -13.32 -5.28 20.29
C ILE A 127 -13.94 -4.12 21.10
N PRO A 128 -14.74 -4.41 22.15
CA PRO A 128 -15.32 -3.38 23.00
C PRO A 128 -14.22 -2.57 23.67
N HIS A 129 -14.33 -1.24 23.62
CA HIS A 129 -13.40 -0.34 24.28
C HIS A 129 -14.07 0.29 25.50
N GLN A 130 -13.35 0.38 26.62
CA GLN A 130 -13.82 1.05 27.84
C GLN A 130 -13.32 2.50 27.92
N VAL A 131 -12.27 2.84 27.17
CA VAL A 131 -11.62 4.17 27.20
C VAL A 131 -12.15 5.03 26.06
N PRO A 132 -12.42 6.33 26.25
CA PRO A 132 -12.79 7.25 25.18
C PRO A 132 -11.74 7.27 24.05
N HIS A 133 -12.20 7.40 22.81
CA HIS A 133 -11.32 7.42 21.63
C HIS A 133 -10.35 8.59 21.65
N ASP A 134 -9.06 8.31 21.43
CA ASP A 134 -8.03 9.34 21.35
C ASP A 134 -8.10 10.05 20.00
N ARG A 135 -8.79 11.20 19.97
CA ARG A 135 -9.09 11.94 18.74
C ARG A 135 -7.81 12.55 18.17
N PHE A 136 -7.41 12.12 16.97
CA PHE A 136 -6.38 12.77 16.16
C PHE A 136 -7.00 13.49 14.95
N GLY A 137 -6.27 14.40 14.30
CA GLY A 137 -6.65 15.06 13.05
C GLY A 137 -8.03 15.75 13.03
N ALA A 138 -8.54 15.97 11.83
CA ALA A 138 -9.83 16.62 11.59
C ALA A 138 -10.97 15.63 11.24
N GLY A 139 -12.22 16.03 11.56
CA GLY A 139 -13.45 15.35 11.12
C GLY A 139 -13.86 14.09 11.89
N ARG A 140 -14.96 13.47 11.45
CA ARG A 140 -15.58 12.31 12.11
C ARG A 140 -14.71 11.05 11.97
N PHE A 141 -14.60 10.29 13.06
CA PHE A 141 -13.84 9.03 13.10
C PHE A 141 -14.34 7.98 12.09
N ARG A 142 -15.67 7.84 11.98
CA ARG A 142 -16.33 6.95 11.01
C ARG A 142 -15.89 7.22 9.57
N THR A 143 -15.74 8.49 9.19
CA THR A 143 -15.27 8.86 7.85
C THR A 143 -13.85 8.39 7.61
N LYS A 144 -12.97 8.45 8.62
CA LYS A 144 -11.59 7.93 8.50
C LYS A 144 -11.62 6.43 8.21
N VAL A 145 -12.34 5.68 9.04
CA VAL A 145 -12.52 4.24 8.86
C VAL A 145 -13.06 3.92 7.46
N ALA A 146 -14.12 4.59 7.02
CA ALA A 146 -14.71 4.36 5.71
C ALA A 146 -13.73 4.65 4.55
N VAL A 147 -12.96 5.74 4.63
CA VAL A 147 -11.94 6.09 3.62
C VAL A 147 -10.84 5.04 3.55
N LEU A 148 -10.33 4.59 4.71
CA LEU A 148 -9.29 3.57 4.75
C LEU A 148 -9.79 2.21 4.24
N LEU A 149 -11.00 1.79 4.63
CA LEU A 149 -11.57 0.53 4.16
C LEU A 149 -11.84 0.56 2.65
N THR A 150 -12.38 1.66 2.14
CA THR A 150 -12.61 1.84 0.69
C THR A 150 -11.30 1.86 -0.09
N GLY A 151 -10.30 2.63 0.38
CA GLY A 151 -8.99 2.64 -0.27
C GLY A 151 -8.28 1.29 -0.21
N SER A 152 -8.36 0.58 0.91
CA SER A 152 -7.72 -0.73 1.08
C SER A 152 -8.41 -1.83 0.26
N THR A 153 -9.74 -1.80 0.14
CA THR A 153 -10.48 -2.75 -0.71
C THR A 153 -10.16 -2.56 -2.19
N LEU A 154 -10.12 -1.31 -2.67
CA LEU A 154 -9.64 -1.00 -4.02
C LEU A 154 -8.24 -1.55 -4.24
N LEU A 155 -7.28 -1.20 -3.38
CA LEU A 155 -5.90 -1.66 -3.51
C LEU A 155 -5.75 -3.19 -3.42
N ALA A 156 -6.51 -3.83 -2.53
CA ALA A 156 -6.54 -5.28 -2.40
C ALA A 156 -7.06 -5.94 -3.68
N LEU A 157 -8.12 -5.40 -4.30
CA LEU A 157 -8.62 -5.90 -5.59
C LEU A 157 -7.53 -5.90 -6.66
N GLY A 158 -6.79 -4.79 -6.80
CA GLY A 158 -5.68 -4.70 -7.75
C GLY A 158 -4.51 -5.64 -7.41
N ALA A 159 -4.23 -5.86 -6.13
CA ALA A 159 -3.17 -6.75 -5.66
C ALA A 159 -3.52 -8.23 -5.88
N TRP A 160 -4.76 -8.62 -5.56
CA TRP A 160 -5.27 -9.98 -5.78
C TRP A 160 -5.41 -10.30 -7.27
N TYR A 161 -5.81 -9.34 -8.10
CA TYR A 161 -5.77 -9.53 -9.56
C TYR A 161 -4.35 -9.84 -10.06
N ARG A 162 -3.35 -9.07 -9.62
CA ARG A 162 -1.94 -9.34 -9.95
C ARG A 162 -1.47 -10.69 -9.43
N CYS A 163 -1.86 -11.07 -8.21
CA CYS A 163 -1.55 -12.38 -7.65
C CYS A 163 -2.19 -13.49 -8.49
N GLY A 164 -3.50 -13.41 -8.75
CA GLY A 164 -4.24 -14.42 -9.51
C GLY A 164 -3.72 -14.61 -10.93
N THR A 165 -3.41 -13.50 -11.63
CA THR A 165 -2.78 -13.56 -12.96
C THR A 165 -1.34 -14.07 -12.89
N ALA A 166 -0.59 -13.73 -11.84
CA ALA A 166 0.72 -14.29 -11.61
C ALA A 166 0.65 -15.80 -11.35
N TRP A 167 -0.37 -16.38 -10.72
CA TRP A 167 -0.43 -17.83 -10.49
C TRP A 167 -0.85 -18.64 -11.74
N GLN A 168 -1.35 -18.00 -12.79
CA GLN A 168 -1.70 -18.70 -14.03
C GLN A 168 -0.47 -19.32 -14.70
N HIS A 169 -0.68 -20.42 -15.43
CA HIS A 169 0.38 -21.06 -16.19
C HIS A 169 0.95 -20.10 -17.23
N PRO A 170 2.29 -19.98 -17.36
CA PRO A 170 2.90 -19.14 -18.37
C PRO A 170 2.47 -19.57 -19.78
N VAL A 171 1.87 -18.66 -20.53
CA VAL A 171 1.42 -18.95 -21.89
C VAL A 171 2.60 -18.77 -22.86
N PRO A 172 2.92 -19.78 -23.69
CA PRO A 172 3.93 -19.63 -24.73
C PRO A 172 3.56 -18.50 -25.68
N ARG A 173 4.57 -17.76 -26.16
CA ARG A 173 4.38 -16.62 -27.09
C ARG A 173 3.72 -16.99 -28.42
N ASN A 174 3.65 -18.29 -28.72
CA ASN A 174 3.11 -18.85 -29.96
C ASN A 174 1.59 -19.14 -29.89
N ARG A 175 0.94 -18.93 -28.73
CA ARG A 175 -0.51 -19.11 -28.57
C ARG A 175 -1.21 -17.76 -28.42
N PRO A 176 -2.49 -17.64 -28.84
CA PRO A 176 -3.26 -16.43 -28.61
C PRO A 176 -3.33 -16.14 -27.11
N MET A 177 -3.23 -14.85 -26.81
CA MET A 177 -3.27 -14.31 -25.46
C MET A 177 -4.62 -14.63 -24.81
N PRO A 178 -4.65 -15.32 -23.66
CA PRO A 178 -5.90 -15.58 -22.94
C PRO A 178 -6.62 -14.29 -22.57
N GLU A 179 -7.97 -14.33 -22.52
CA GLU A 179 -8.81 -13.14 -22.28
C GLU A 179 -8.51 -12.45 -20.94
N TYR A 180 -8.11 -13.19 -19.91
CA TYR A 180 -7.73 -12.63 -18.61
C TYR A 180 -6.41 -11.83 -18.63
N PHE A 181 -5.63 -11.88 -19.71
CA PHE A 181 -4.50 -10.98 -19.90
C PHE A 181 -4.87 -9.68 -20.62
N HIS A 182 -6.12 -9.51 -21.08
CA HIS A 182 -6.53 -8.41 -21.96
C HIS A 182 -6.02 -7.04 -21.50
N LYS A 183 -5.59 -6.20 -22.45
CA LYS A 183 -4.98 -4.89 -22.15
C LYS A 183 -5.85 -4.05 -21.23
N ALA A 184 -7.18 -4.09 -21.42
CA ALA A 184 -8.13 -3.38 -20.58
C ALA A 184 -8.01 -3.79 -19.10
N ALA A 185 -7.99 -5.09 -18.80
CA ALA A 185 -7.87 -5.59 -17.44
C ALA A 185 -6.53 -5.18 -16.81
N PHE A 186 -5.43 -5.22 -17.58
CA PHE A 186 -4.14 -4.70 -17.12
C PHE A 186 -4.23 -3.24 -16.67
N TYR A 187 -4.81 -2.33 -17.46
CA TYR A 187 -4.90 -0.91 -17.09
C TYR A 187 -5.89 -0.66 -15.94
N VAL A 188 -7.02 -1.35 -15.92
CA VAL A 188 -8.03 -1.20 -14.86
C VAL A 188 -7.44 -1.58 -13.49
N PHE A 189 -6.87 -2.78 -13.37
CA PHE A 189 -6.42 -3.27 -12.06
C PHE A 189 -5.05 -2.73 -11.62
N ASN A 190 -4.19 -2.29 -12.55
CA ASN A 190 -2.87 -1.74 -12.19
C ASN A 190 -2.82 -0.21 -12.11
N PHE A 191 -3.72 0.50 -12.80
CA PHE A 191 -3.71 1.97 -12.84
C PHE A 191 -5.02 2.57 -12.33
N VAL A 192 -6.18 2.17 -12.86
CA VAL A 192 -7.46 2.81 -12.49
C VAL A 192 -7.75 2.66 -11.02
N VAL A 193 -7.61 1.45 -10.48
CA VAL A 193 -7.77 1.17 -9.05
C VAL A 193 -6.90 2.08 -8.18
N GLU A 194 -5.63 2.27 -8.56
CA GLU A 194 -4.73 3.14 -7.82
C GLU A 194 -5.14 4.61 -7.93
N ILE A 195 -5.44 5.07 -9.14
CA ILE A 195 -5.86 6.44 -9.42
C ILE A 195 -7.10 6.77 -8.61
N LEU A 196 -8.09 5.88 -8.56
CA LEU A 196 -9.29 6.03 -7.74
C LEU A 196 -8.95 6.17 -6.25
N THR A 197 -8.03 5.36 -5.73
CA THR A 197 -7.60 5.48 -4.33
C THR A 197 -6.89 6.81 -4.05
N VAL A 198 -6.03 7.28 -4.96
CA VAL A 198 -5.35 8.58 -4.80
C VAL A 198 -6.35 9.73 -4.85
N TYR A 199 -7.30 9.71 -5.80
CA TYR A 199 -8.36 10.72 -5.86
C TYR A 199 -9.25 10.69 -4.63
N LEU A 200 -9.61 9.50 -4.13
CA LEU A 200 -10.33 9.35 -2.87
C LEU A 200 -9.56 10.04 -1.74
N TYR A 201 -8.24 9.87 -1.66
CA TYR A 201 -7.43 10.47 -0.60
C TYR A 201 -7.32 11.99 -0.73
N ALA A 202 -7.22 12.50 -1.96
CA ALA A 202 -7.20 13.92 -2.24
C ALA A 202 -8.55 14.58 -1.90
N ILE A 203 -9.66 14.04 -2.41
CA ILE A 203 -11.02 14.57 -2.18
C ILE A 203 -11.37 14.54 -0.70
N MET A 204 -11.04 13.44 0.00
CA MET A 204 -11.38 13.28 1.41
C MET A 204 -10.45 14.04 2.35
N ARG A 205 -9.47 14.78 1.79
CA ARG A 205 -8.43 15.54 2.49
C ARG A 205 -7.78 14.72 3.59
N VAL A 206 -7.24 13.58 3.18
CA VAL A 206 -6.59 12.62 4.08
C VAL A 206 -5.39 13.24 4.82
N ASP A 207 -4.73 14.22 4.20
CA ASP A 207 -3.68 15.05 4.81
C ASP A 207 -4.12 15.65 6.15
N LEU A 208 -5.27 16.34 6.19
CA LEU A 208 -5.83 16.91 7.42
C LEU A 208 -6.46 15.86 8.34
N ARG A 209 -7.13 14.87 7.72
CA ARG A 209 -7.94 13.90 8.45
C ARG A 209 -7.08 12.91 9.24
N TYR A 210 -5.90 12.58 8.73
CA TYR A 210 -4.97 11.67 9.39
C TYR A 210 -3.77 12.36 10.03
N HIS A 211 -3.74 13.69 10.06
CA HIS A 211 -2.70 14.44 10.75
C HIS A 211 -2.57 13.99 12.21
N VAL A 212 -1.33 13.77 12.64
CA VAL A 212 -0.96 13.43 14.02
C VAL A 212 -0.03 14.54 14.49
N PRO A 213 -0.33 15.21 15.61
CA PRO A 213 0.49 16.31 16.11
C PRO A 213 1.91 15.83 16.44
N ASP A 214 2.89 16.71 16.26
CA ASP A 214 4.30 16.39 16.42
C ASP A 214 4.62 16.00 17.87
N GLY A 215 5.52 15.02 18.04
CA GLY A 215 5.96 14.58 19.37
C GLY A 215 5.01 13.61 20.10
N ALA A 216 3.92 13.13 19.48
CA ALA A 216 3.05 12.10 20.07
C ALA A 216 3.84 10.83 20.46
N LYS A 217 4.12 10.67 21.76
CA LYS A 217 4.93 9.58 22.36
C LYS A 217 4.18 8.93 23.52
N GLY A 218 3.05 8.27 23.25
CA GLY A 218 2.41 7.40 24.23
C GLY A 218 0.89 7.38 24.17
N LYS A 219 0.30 6.65 25.11
CA LYS A 219 -1.14 6.52 25.27
C LYS A 219 -1.77 7.89 25.55
N GLY A 220 -2.86 8.22 24.85
CA GLY A 220 -3.57 9.49 25.03
C GLY A 220 -2.86 10.73 24.46
N SER A 221 -1.70 10.56 23.81
CA SER A 221 -0.90 11.70 23.33
C SER A 221 -1.56 12.47 22.18
N TYR A 222 -2.54 11.90 21.46
CA TYR A 222 -3.17 12.61 20.35
C TYR A 222 -4.10 13.74 20.81
N SER A 223 -4.87 13.51 21.87
CA SER A 223 -5.81 14.48 22.44
C SER A 223 -5.14 15.51 23.34
N VAL A 224 -4.17 15.09 24.16
CA VAL A 224 -3.43 16.00 25.06
C VAL A 224 -2.67 17.06 24.27
N GLN A 225 -2.00 16.67 23.19
CA GLN A 225 -1.20 17.60 22.39
C GLN A 225 -2.08 18.57 21.60
N LYS A 226 -3.20 18.09 21.03
CA LYS A 226 -4.17 18.96 20.35
C LYS A 226 -4.75 20.02 21.29
N ALA A 227 -4.97 19.68 22.56
CA ALA A 227 -5.41 20.64 23.58
C ALA A 227 -4.30 21.61 24.00
N ALA A 228 -3.02 21.29 23.80
CA ALA A 228 -1.91 22.20 24.00
C ALA A 228 -1.76 23.17 22.82
N GLU A 229 -1.79 22.67 21.58
CA GLU A 229 -1.75 23.48 20.35
C GLU A 229 -2.90 24.49 20.28
N ASN A 230 -4.13 24.07 20.65
CA ASN A 230 -5.25 25.00 20.70
C ASN A 230 -5.04 26.14 21.72
N ARG A 231 -4.46 25.83 22.89
CA ARG A 231 -4.19 26.84 23.93
C ARG A 231 -3.10 27.82 23.53
N GLU A 232 -2.06 27.37 22.83
CA GLU A 232 -1.02 28.25 22.29
C GLU A 232 -1.60 29.19 21.22
N ASN A 233 -2.44 28.68 20.32
CA ASN A 233 -3.10 29.51 19.29
C ASN A 233 -4.01 30.59 19.91
N GLU A 234 -4.80 30.25 20.94
CA GLU A 234 -5.65 31.22 21.65
C GLU A 234 -4.81 32.31 22.33
N SER A 235 -3.68 31.95 22.94
CA SER A 235 -2.78 32.93 23.58
C SER A 235 -2.00 33.82 22.60
N GLY A 236 -1.91 33.41 21.32
CA GLY A 236 -1.25 34.18 20.27
C GLY A 236 -2.15 35.17 19.54
N GLU A 237 -3.47 35.03 19.65
CA GLU A 237 -4.46 35.98 19.08
C GLU A 237 -4.73 37.19 20.01
N ASP A 238 -4.39 37.08 21.30
CA ASP A 238 -4.55 38.14 22.31
C ASP A 238 -3.34 39.12 22.41
N ASN A 239 -2.34 39.00 21.53
CA ASN A 239 -1.16 39.88 21.45
C ASN A 239 -1.06 40.57 20.08
#